data_AF-A0AAN6P3N0-F1
#
_entry.id   AF-A0AAN6P3N0-F1
#
_cell.length_a   1.000
_cell.length_b   1.000
_cell.length_c   1.000
_cell.angle_alpha   90.00
_cell.angle_beta   90.00
_cell.angle_gamma   90.00
#
_symmetry.space_group_name_H-M   'P 1'
#
loop_
_entity.id
_entity.type
_entity.pdbx_description
1 polymer ?
#
loop_
_entity_poly.entity_id
_entity_poly.type
_entity_poly.pdbx_seq_one_letter_code
_entity_poly.pdbx_strand_id
1 'polypeptide(L)'
;MAKFTFEIDVYSDPICPWCYIGQETLDKAMASYTAQHPDAEFKLTWKPYMLWPNVGVSAHDKGAALRAIYGPSTPSMLARLDRLGAQYGIDFKWEGKTGNSRDAHKLILLAMEQDAAAAATTPSPPEEPTTPPTPN
;
A
#
# COMPACT_ATOMS: atom_id res chain seq x y z
N MET A 1 13.33 -24.70 11.67
CA MET A 1 12.44 -23.87 12.51
C MET A 1 11.11 -23.75 11.78
N ALA A 2 9.99 -23.70 12.50
CA ALA A 2 8.66 -23.66 11.87
C ALA A 2 8.41 -22.26 11.29
N LYS A 3 8.04 -22.20 10.01
CA LYS A 3 7.69 -20.95 9.34
C LYS A 3 6.37 -20.42 9.90
N PHE A 4 6.33 -19.17 10.34
CA PHE A 4 5.08 -18.54 10.81
C PHE A 4 4.62 -17.50 9.79
N THR A 5 3.32 -17.48 9.49
CA THR A 5 2.74 -16.58 8.50
C THR A 5 1.79 -15.60 9.16
N PHE A 6 2.06 -14.30 8.99
CA PHE A 6 1.15 -13.23 9.37
C PHE A 6 0.25 -12.89 8.19
N GLU A 7 -1.06 -12.93 8.41
CA GLU A 7 -2.06 -12.44 7.46
C GLU A 7 -2.46 -11.02 7.86
N ILE A 8 -2.33 -10.07 6.94
CA ILE A 8 -2.57 -8.65 7.19
C ILE A 8 -3.53 -8.10 6.14
N ASP A 9 -4.73 -7.73 6.58
CA ASP A 9 -5.68 -6.97 5.78
C ASP A 9 -5.44 -5.46 5.97
N VAL A 10 -5.15 -4.75 4.88
CA VAL A 10 -4.90 -3.31 4.90
C VAL A 10 -6.03 -2.57 4.21
N TYR A 11 -6.78 -1.78 4.96
CA TYR A 11 -7.83 -0.91 4.44
C TYR A 11 -7.24 0.46 4.09
N SER A 12 -7.31 0.85 2.83
CA SER A 12 -6.66 2.06 2.33
C SER A 12 -7.55 2.83 1.35
N ASP A 13 -7.44 4.16 1.38
CA ASP A 13 -8.02 5.07 0.39
C ASP A 13 -6.89 5.87 -0.28
N PRO A 14 -6.77 5.90 -1.64
CA PRO A 14 -5.73 6.65 -2.32
C PRO A 14 -5.76 8.17 -2.07
N ILE A 15 -6.89 8.75 -1.61
CA ILE A 15 -6.94 10.19 -1.28
C ILE A 15 -6.45 10.49 0.13
N CYS A 16 -6.19 9.46 0.95
CA CYS A 16 -5.79 9.60 2.34
C CYS A 16 -4.27 9.72 2.47
N PRO A 17 -3.73 10.88 2.90
CA PRO A 17 -2.28 11.04 3.05
C PRO A 17 -1.71 10.15 4.16
N TRP A 18 -2.50 9.83 5.19
CA TRP A 18 -2.09 8.93 6.26
C TRP A 18 -1.95 7.48 5.79
N CYS A 19 -2.80 7.04 4.85
CA CYS A 19 -2.70 5.70 4.28
C CYS A 19 -1.38 5.52 3.53
N TYR A 20 -0.91 6.56 2.80
CA TYR A 20 0.36 6.47 2.09
C TYR A 20 1.56 6.35 3.06
N ILE A 21 1.60 7.19 4.11
CA ILE A 21 2.63 7.05 5.16
C ILE A 21 2.53 5.68 5.85
N GLY A 22 1.30 5.21 6.09
CA GLY A 22 1.03 3.92 6.72
C GLY A 22 1.58 2.75 5.91
N GLN A 23 1.43 2.77 4.58
CA GLN A 23 2.01 1.79 3.67
C GLN A 23 3.54 1.74 3.81
N GLU A 24 4.21 2.88 3.66
CA GLU A 24 5.68 2.96 3.76
C GLU A 24 6.19 2.54 5.15
N THR A 25 5.43 2.84 6.19
CA THR A 25 5.74 2.43 7.57
C THR A 25 5.61 0.92 7.74
N LEU A 26 4.54 0.32 7.20
CA LEU A 26 4.29 -1.11 7.24
C LEU A 26 5.39 -1.87 6.49
N ASP A 27 5.76 -1.41 5.30
CA ASP A 27 6.80 -2.03 4.48
C ASP A 27 8.16 -2.04 5.22
N LYS A 28 8.55 -0.91 5.83
CA LYS A 28 9.76 -0.86 6.66
C LYS A 28 9.68 -1.75 7.91
N ALA A 29 8.52 -1.83 8.54
CA ALA A 29 8.32 -2.65 9.74
C ALA A 29 8.43 -4.14 9.42
N MET A 30 7.81 -4.60 8.33
CA MET A 30 7.92 -5.98 7.86
C MET A 30 9.37 -6.32 7.50
N ALA A 31 10.05 -5.46 6.73
CA ALA A 31 11.45 -5.70 6.36
C ALA A 31 12.37 -5.80 7.60
N SER A 32 12.17 -4.91 8.58
CA SER A 32 12.94 -4.92 9.84
C SER A 32 12.64 -6.16 10.69
N TYR A 33 11.39 -6.65 10.66
CA TYR A 33 10.99 -7.86 11.35
C TYR A 33 11.58 -9.11 10.70
N THR A 34 11.45 -9.26 9.37
CA THR A 34 12.02 -10.38 8.62
C THR A 34 13.54 -10.48 8.76
N ALA A 35 14.24 -9.34 8.88
CA ALA A 35 15.69 -9.34 9.13
C ALA A 35 16.07 -9.99 10.48
N GLN A 36 15.20 -9.91 11.49
CA GLN A 36 15.39 -10.50 12.81
C GLN A 36 14.76 -11.91 12.92
N HIS A 37 13.77 -12.19 12.08
CA HIS A 37 12.98 -13.43 12.06
C HIS A 37 12.85 -13.95 10.62
N PRO A 38 13.90 -14.63 10.09
CA PRO A 38 13.91 -15.11 8.70
C PRO A 38 12.83 -16.17 8.38
N ASP A 39 12.24 -16.76 9.41
CA ASP A 39 11.15 -17.72 9.35
C ASP A 39 9.75 -17.08 9.31
N ALA A 40 9.67 -15.75 9.44
CA ALA A 40 8.43 -15.00 9.32
C ALA A 40 8.08 -14.70 7.86
N GLU A 41 6.84 -15.01 7.48
CA GLU A 41 6.24 -14.65 6.19
C GLU A 41 5.07 -13.68 6.41
N PHE A 42 4.92 -12.69 5.54
CA PHE A 42 3.81 -11.75 5.56
C PHE A 42 2.96 -11.91 4.30
N LYS A 43 1.66 -12.14 4.48
CA LYS A 43 0.67 -12.18 3.41
C LYS A 43 -0.24 -10.96 3.53
N LEU A 44 -0.02 -9.99 2.65
CA LEU A 44 -0.76 -8.74 2.65
C LEU A 44 -1.93 -8.79 1.67
N THR A 45 -3.08 -8.36 2.12
CA THR A 45 -4.27 -8.17 1.28
C THR A 45 -4.75 -6.73 1.39
N TRP A 46 -4.70 -6.00 0.28
CA TRP A 46 -5.20 -4.63 0.21
C TRP A 46 -6.73 -4.64 0.00
N LYS A 47 -7.44 -3.88 0.81
CA LYS A 47 -8.90 -3.74 0.78
C LYS A 47 -9.26 -2.27 0.52
N PRO A 48 -10.19 -1.99 -0.41
CA PRO A 48 -10.61 -0.62 -0.69
C PRO A 48 -11.39 -0.06 0.51
N TYR A 49 -11.09 1.18 0.89
CA TYR A 49 -11.87 1.96 1.83
C TYR A 49 -12.16 3.32 1.23
N MET A 50 -13.42 3.78 1.28
CA MET A 50 -13.79 5.11 0.78
C MET A 50 -14.04 6.05 1.96
N LEU A 51 -13.21 7.09 2.12
CA LEU A 51 -13.41 8.12 3.13
C LEU A 51 -14.66 8.94 2.86
N TRP A 52 -14.93 9.26 1.58
CA TRP A 52 -16.07 10.08 1.16
C TRP A 52 -16.96 9.34 0.14
N PRO A 53 -17.68 8.29 0.56
CA PRO A 53 -18.45 7.44 -0.36
C PRO A 53 -19.60 8.16 -1.05
N ASN A 54 -20.12 9.22 -0.42
CA ASN A 54 -21.29 9.97 -0.88
C ASN A 54 -20.95 11.20 -1.74
N VAL A 55 -19.65 11.49 -1.95
CA VAL A 55 -19.23 12.60 -2.79
C VAL A 55 -19.43 12.22 -4.25
N GLY A 56 -20.24 12.97 -5.00
CA GLY A 56 -20.60 12.62 -6.38
C GLY A 56 -19.51 12.86 -7.43
N VAL A 57 -18.53 13.74 -7.14
CA VAL A 57 -17.52 14.16 -8.13
C VAL A 57 -16.12 14.28 -7.50
N SER A 58 -15.08 14.02 -8.30
CA SER A 58 -13.68 14.15 -7.90
C SER A 58 -13.11 15.51 -8.31
N ALA A 59 -13.79 16.59 -7.89
CA ALA A 59 -13.50 17.95 -8.35
C ALA A 59 -13.38 18.99 -7.23
N HIS A 60 -13.37 18.57 -5.98
CA HIS A 60 -13.24 19.49 -4.84
C HIS A 60 -11.81 20.00 -4.70
N ASP A 61 -11.64 21.26 -4.34
CA ASP A 61 -10.33 21.79 -3.96
C ASP A 61 -9.80 21.06 -2.72
N LYS A 62 -8.62 20.46 -2.83
CA LYS A 62 -8.04 19.62 -1.78
C LYS A 62 -7.79 20.41 -0.50
N GLY A 63 -7.21 21.61 -0.61
CA GLY A 63 -6.96 22.47 0.54
C GLY A 63 -8.25 22.87 1.26
N ALA A 64 -9.31 23.21 0.51
CA ALA A 64 -10.61 23.54 1.07
C ALA A 64 -11.27 22.33 1.74
N ALA A 65 -11.20 21.15 1.12
CA ALA A 65 -11.72 19.91 1.71
C ALA A 65 -11.02 19.59 3.04
N LEU A 66 -9.69 19.68 3.08
CA LEU A 66 -8.91 19.47 4.31
C LEU A 66 -9.25 20.50 5.39
N ARG A 67 -9.42 21.79 5.01
CA ARG A 67 -9.89 22.83 5.93
C ARG A 67 -11.28 22.56 6.47
N ALA A 68 -12.19 22.02 5.67
CA ALA A 68 -13.53 21.67 6.13
C ALA A 68 -13.52 20.51 7.15
N ILE A 69 -12.58 19.57 7.01
CA ILE A 69 -12.47 18.39 7.89
C ILE A 69 -11.74 18.72 9.20
N TYR A 70 -10.59 19.39 9.10
CA TYR A 70 -9.70 19.60 10.23
C TYR A 70 -9.84 21.01 10.86
N GLY A 71 -10.55 21.92 10.20
CA GLY A 71 -10.81 23.25 10.70
C GLY A 71 -9.52 24.04 11.00
N PRO A 72 -9.46 24.77 12.13
CA PRO A 72 -8.29 25.55 12.52
C PRO A 72 -6.99 24.73 12.68
N SER A 73 -7.10 23.41 12.88
CA SER A 73 -5.93 22.53 13.03
C SER A 73 -5.27 22.14 11.72
N THR A 74 -5.86 22.51 10.57
CA THR A 74 -5.35 22.13 9.24
C THR A 74 -3.86 22.44 9.07
N PRO A 75 -3.35 23.66 9.36
CA PRO A 75 -1.93 23.96 9.12
C PRO A 75 -0.96 23.07 9.92
N SER A 76 -1.26 22.81 11.20
CA SER A 76 -0.40 21.96 12.04
C SER A 76 -0.48 20.48 11.65
N MET A 77 -1.65 20.03 11.19
CA MET A 77 -1.86 18.69 10.67
C MET A 77 -1.09 18.47 9.37
N LEU A 78 -1.13 19.42 8.42
CA LEU A 78 -0.35 19.36 7.17
C LEU A 78 1.15 19.38 7.45
N ALA A 79 1.64 20.29 8.31
CA ALA A 79 3.04 20.33 8.69
C ALA A 79 3.53 19.03 9.35
N ARG A 80 2.64 18.34 10.08
CA ARG A 80 2.95 17.01 10.63
C ARG A 80 3.05 15.96 9.53
N LEU A 81 2.12 15.95 8.57
CA LEU A 81 2.16 15.05 7.42
C LEU A 81 3.42 15.25 6.59
N ASP A 82 3.80 16.49 6.31
CA ASP A 82 5.01 16.81 5.54
C ASP A 82 6.27 16.30 6.26
N ARG A 83 6.39 16.55 7.58
CA ARG A 83 7.53 16.08 8.38
C ARG A 83 7.60 14.55 8.45
N LEU A 84 6.47 13.87 8.53
CA LEU A 84 6.43 12.40 8.56
C LEU A 84 6.72 11.83 7.18
N GLY A 85 6.07 12.34 6.13
CA GLY A 85 6.26 11.91 4.75
C GLY A 85 7.69 12.08 4.25
N ALA A 86 8.36 13.17 4.63
CA ALA A 86 9.76 13.41 4.26
C ALA A 86 10.71 12.29 4.73
N GLN A 87 10.41 11.59 5.83
CA GLN A 87 11.20 10.44 6.31
C GLN A 87 11.11 9.20 5.39
N TYR A 88 10.14 9.20 4.49
CA TYR A 88 9.90 8.18 3.48
C TYR A 88 10.11 8.73 2.06
N GLY A 89 10.66 9.95 1.91
CA GLY A 89 10.86 10.58 0.60
C GLY A 89 9.58 11.08 -0.06
N ILE A 90 8.49 11.22 0.70
CA ILE A 90 7.20 11.72 0.18
C ILE A 90 7.20 13.26 0.26
N ASP A 91 7.01 13.90 -0.91
CA ASP A 91 6.77 15.34 -1.04
C ASP A 91 5.29 15.61 -1.32
N PHE A 92 4.50 15.87 -0.26
CA PHE A 92 3.08 16.11 -0.41
C PHE A 92 2.78 17.45 -1.09
N LYS A 93 1.81 17.43 -2.00
CA LYS A 93 1.21 18.63 -2.60
C LYS A 93 -0.24 18.76 -2.14
N TRP A 94 -0.51 19.84 -1.41
CA TRP A 94 -1.81 20.12 -0.80
C TRP A 94 -2.74 20.92 -1.73
N GLU A 95 -2.24 21.29 -2.90
CA GLU A 95 -3.01 21.85 -4.01
C GLU A 95 -3.68 20.76 -4.86
N GLY A 96 -4.54 21.21 -5.77
CA GLY A 96 -5.21 20.35 -6.75
C GLY A 96 -6.58 19.85 -6.30
N LYS A 97 -7.06 18.81 -6.98
CA LYS A 97 -8.42 18.28 -6.80
C LYS A 97 -8.43 17.01 -5.95
N THR A 98 -9.54 16.79 -5.25
CA THR A 98 -9.86 15.59 -4.49
C THR A 98 -11.36 15.30 -4.59
N GLY A 99 -11.80 14.15 -4.06
CA GLY A 99 -13.22 13.78 -3.99
C GLY A 99 -13.42 12.28 -4.05
N ASN A 100 -14.31 11.80 -4.92
CA ASN A 100 -14.65 10.39 -4.98
C ASN A 100 -13.45 9.52 -5.45
N SER A 101 -13.12 8.49 -4.66
CA SER A 101 -12.02 7.55 -4.93
C SER A 101 -12.44 6.25 -5.60
N ARG A 102 -13.73 6.08 -5.96
CA ARG A 102 -14.29 4.81 -6.47
C ARG A 102 -13.60 4.33 -7.73
N ASP A 103 -13.38 5.20 -8.71
CA ASP A 103 -12.76 4.79 -9.97
C ASP A 103 -11.26 4.48 -9.79
N ALA A 104 -10.58 5.17 -8.87
CA ALA A 104 -9.22 4.81 -8.47
C ALA A 104 -9.20 3.40 -7.83
N HIS A 105 -10.14 3.09 -6.93
CA HIS A 105 -10.26 1.74 -6.35
C HIS A 105 -10.53 0.67 -7.39
N LYS A 106 -11.42 0.91 -8.36
CA LYS A 106 -11.67 -0.05 -9.46
C LYS A 106 -10.40 -0.32 -10.25
N LEU A 107 -9.63 0.72 -10.56
CA LEU A 107 -8.37 0.57 -11.30
C LEU A 107 -7.33 -0.22 -10.50
N ILE A 108 -7.20 0.06 -9.20
CA ILE A 108 -6.29 -0.68 -8.32
C ILE A 108 -6.68 -2.16 -8.25
N LEU A 109 -7.96 -2.46 -8.05
CA LEU A 109 -8.45 -3.84 -8.03
C LEU A 109 -8.20 -4.57 -9.35
N LEU A 110 -8.43 -3.90 -10.49
CA LEU A 110 -8.13 -4.46 -11.80
C LEU A 110 -6.63 -4.77 -11.95
N ALA A 111 -5.75 -3.88 -11.50
CA ALA A 111 -4.31 -4.11 -11.53
C ALA A 111 -3.92 -5.32 -10.66
N MET A 112 -4.50 -5.46 -9.46
CA MET A 112 -4.27 -6.61 -8.58
C MET A 112 -4.72 -7.93 -9.22
N GLU A 113 -5.86 -7.94 -9.92
CA GLU A 113 -6.33 -9.12 -10.67
C GLU A 113 -5.36 -9.49 -11.80
N GLN A 114 -4.81 -8.50 -12.51
CA GLN A 114 -3.83 -8.71 -13.57
C GLN A 114 -2.49 -9.25 -13.03
N ASP A 115 -2.00 -8.71 -11.91
CA ASP A 115 -0.78 -9.19 -11.26
C ASP A 115 -0.94 -10.63 -10.78
N ALA A 116 -2.10 -10.98 -10.19
CA ALA A 116 -2.40 -12.34 -9.80
C ALA A 116 -2.44 -13.31 -11.01
N ALA A 117 -3.04 -12.88 -12.13
CA ALA A 117 -3.07 -13.65 -13.36
C ALA A 117 -1.67 -13.83 -13.98
N ALA A 118 -0.84 -12.79 -13.96
CA ALA A 118 0.54 -12.85 -14.44
C ALA A 118 1.40 -13.80 -13.59
N ALA A 119 1.27 -13.74 -12.27
CA ALA A 119 1.96 -14.64 -11.35
C ALA A 119 1.58 -16.11 -11.60
N ALA A 120 0.32 -16.40 -11.92
CA ALA A 120 -0.15 -17.74 -12.26
C ALA A 120 0.36 -18.28 -13.62
N THR A 121 0.84 -17.39 -14.51
CA THR A 121 1.25 -17.75 -15.88
C THR A 121 2.77 -17.95 -16.01
N THR A 122 3.55 -17.74 -14.94
CA THR A 122 5.01 -17.98 -14.98
C THR A 122 5.28 -19.50 -14.92
N PRO A 123 5.82 -20.13 -15.97
CA PRO A 123 6.14 -21.55 -15.94
C PRO A 123 7.27 -21.81 -14.93
N SER A 124 7.11 -22.88 -14.14
CA SER A 124 8.16 -23.40 -13.26
C SER A 124 9.46 -23.62 -14.06
N PRO A 125 10.65 -23.36 -13.48
CA PRO A 125 11.92 -23.71 -14.14
C PRO A 125 11.91 -25.19 -14.55
N PRO A 126 12.44 -25.57 -15.72
CA PRO A 126 12.57 -26.98 -16.07
C PRO A 126 13.44 -27.66 -15.01
N GLU A 127 12.90 -28.73 -14.43
CA GLU A 127 13.57 -29.58 -13.46
C GLU A 127 14.87 -30.13 -14.09
N GLU A 128 16.02 -29.75 -13.56
CA GLU A 128 17.32 -30.24 -14.04
C GLU A 128 17.37 -31.77 -13.89
N PRO A 129 17.75 -32.52 -14.95
CA PRO A 129 17.90 -33.96 -14.85
C PRO A 129 19.02 -34.29 -13.87
N THR A 130 18.65 -34.82 -12.71
CA THR A 130 19.58 -35.33 -11.70
C THR A 130 20.35 -36.50 -12.31
N THR A 131 21.59 -36.25 -12.68
CA THR A 131 22.50 -37.30 -13.15
C THR A 131 23.00 -38.04 -11.92
N PRO A 132 22.84 -39.38 -11.81
CA PRO A 132 23.28 -40.11 -10.64
C PRO A 132 24.82 -40.06 -10.52
N PRO A 133 25.37 -39.97 -9.28
CA PRO A 133 26.82 -39.92 -9.09
C PRO A 133 27.47 -41.22 -9.56
N THR A 134 28.54 -41.07 -10.33
CA THR A 134 29.38 -42.18 -10.79
C THR A 134 30.28 -42.65 -9.64
N PRO A 135 30.37 -43.97 -9.35
CA PRO A 135 31.21 -44.47 -8.28
C PRO A 135 32.70 -44.46 -8.69
N ASN A 136 33.56 -43.92 -7.82
CA ASN A 136 34.99 -44.22 -7.73
C ASN A 136 35.40 -44.25 -6.27
#